data_AF-A0AAU9IR39-F1
#
_entry.id   AF-A0AAU9IR39-F1
#
_cell.length_a   1.000
_cell.length_b   1.000
_cell.length_c   1.000
_cell.angle_alpha   90.00
_cell.angle_beta   90.00
_cell.angle_gamma   90.00
#
_symmetry.space_group_name_H-M   'P 1'
#
loop_
_entity.id
_entity.type
_entity.pdbx_description
1 polymer ?
#
loop_
_entity_poly.entity_id
_entity_poly.type
_entity_poly.pdbx_seq_one_letter_code
_entity_poly.pdbx_strand_id
1 'polypeptide(L)'
;MSFPLELDTTQLIIALDSISHRLSSPYLSRRNLIDLSQVDIAEELKYTIQELIDREKEFLACIGIAKELIKSNENLKAQINQIVEKKRKYKCLNSQLYIEIERYKSEIHSYEEKYTQANNALQSCEEELLVLTAENSQVLVESEKLKKLPDFLRKLIVDYENRIETQKEILIKQISSIEESKLEKEKTYKKKIRDMEEQMHMLKTQQTIAKSIEQKYLKSIEQINFLEKELEDTKNNYKKYSKVNNELIKSVELLKVKNEKLQEELEVNKNTCPVTKQDWNKETSLFNEIQYLDEQENLWTDVSDEENNHSPSLSKNALRDSTNSFLLCSPIISKTRRSYSLRYSNDNFSWTSCKKPRYLANPIRKDPGEEYFILATQAIKMNLPFMHEICRFPANELYKKAVAEDVPFNKWHTWIENQLTLAYYKIVQSNIK
;
A
#
# COMPACT_ATOMS: atom_id res chain seq x y z
N MET A 1 -24.37 4.87 -6.93
CA MET A 1 -25.63 4.62 -7.65
C MET A 1 -25.27 3.93 -8.96
N SER A 2 -25.38 2.61 -9.01
CA SER A 2 -25.24 1.80 -10.22
C SER A 2 -26.62 1.21 -10.48
N PHE A 3 -27.30 1.69 -11.51
CA PHE A 3 -28.52 1.05 -12.00
C PHE A 3 -28.08 -0.13 -12.87
N PRO A 4 -28.52 -1.37 -12.59
CA PRO A 4 -28.31 -2.45 -13.53
C PRO A 4 -29.26 -2.20 -14.71
N LEU A 5 -28.71 -2.09 -15.92
CA LEU A 5 -29.51 -2.35 -17.11
C LEU A 5 -29.79 -3.85 -17.09
N GLU A 6 -30.98 -4.24 -16.63
CA GLU A 6 -31.48 -5.60 -16.81
C GLU A 6 -31.72 -5.78 -18.31
N LEU A 7 -30.78 -6.43 -19.01
CA LEU A 7 -31.06 -6.97 -20.33
C LEU A 7 -32.10 -8.09 -20.16
N ASP A 8 -33.24 -7.96 -20.82
CA ASP A 8 -34.27 -8.99 -20.86
C ASP A 8 -33.75 -10.21 -21.65
N THR A 9 -33.22 -11.20 -20.94
CA THR A 9 -32.67 -12.45 -21.50
C THR A 9 -33.73 -13.52 -21.70
N THR A 10 -34.98 -13.27 -21.34
CA THR A 10 -36.05 -14.29 -21.34
C THR A 10 -36.33 -14.84 -22.73
N GLN A 11 -36.34 -13.98 -23.76
CA GLN A 11 -36.57 -14.39 -25.14
C GLN A 11 -35.43 -15.26 -25.70
N LEU A 12 -34.18 -14.99 -25.29
CA LEU A 12 -33.01 -15.76 -25.70
C LEU A 12 -33.02 -17.15 -25.06
N ILE A 13 -33.41 -17.24 -23.79
CA ILE A 13 -33.55 -18.51 -23.07
C ILE A 13 -34.59 -19.39 -23.76
N ILE A 14 -35.76 -18.85 -24.08
CA ILE A 14 -36.82 -19.60 -24.79
C ILE A 14 -36.34 -20.12 -26.15
N ALA A 15 -35.58 -19.30 -26.90
CA ALA A 15 -35.03 -19.73 -28.19
C ALA A 15 -33.98 -20.85 -28.03
N LEU A 16 -33.11 -20.75 -27.04
CA LEU A 16 -32.09 -21.75 -26.74
C LEU A 16 -32.71 -23.07 -26.24
N ASP A 17 -33.75 -23.01 -25.41
CA ASP A 17 -34.47 -24.19 -24.92
C ASP A 17 -35.19 -24.92 -26.05
N SER A 18 -35.78 -24.18 -26.99
CA SER A 18 -36.39 -24.75 -28.20
C SER A 18 -35.35 -25.47 -29.07
N ILE A 19 -34.17 -24.88 -29.27
CA ILE A 19 -33.07 -25.51 -30.02
C ILE A 19 -32.54 -26.73 -29.26
N SER A 20 -32.35 -26.64 -27.95
CA SER A 20 -31.91 -27.75 -27.10
C SER A 20 -32.87 -28.94 -27.20
N HIS A 21 -34.18 -28.70 -27.05
CA HIS A 21 -35.20 -29.73 -27.19
C HIS A 21 -35.18 -30.39 -28.58
N ARG A 22 -35.03 -29.57 -29.64
CA ARG A 22 -34.91 -30.05 -31.02
C ARG A 22 -33.59 -30.76 -31.31
N LEU A 23 -32.52 -30.59 -30.53
CA LEU A 23 -31.28 -31.36 -30.72
C LEU A 23 -31.28 -32.64 -29.87
N SER A 24 -31.90 -32.61 -28.69
CA SER A 24 -31.96 -33.75 -27.76
C SER A 24 -32.92 -34.87 -28.17
N SER A 25 -33.95 -34.57 -28.96
CA SER A 25 -34.90 -35.60 -29.42
C SER A 25 -34.21 -36.58 -30.40
N PRO A 26 -34.28 -37.91 -30.21
CA PRO A 26 -33.72 -38.87 -31.16
C PRO A 26 -34.35 -38.74 -32.54
N TYR A 27 -33.58 -38.96 -33.60
CA TYR A 27 -34.06 -38.95 -34.99
C TYR A 27 -35.23 -39.93 -35.18
N LEU A 28 -35.09 -41.16 -34.66
CA LEU A 28 -36.11 -42.21 -34.77
C LEU A 28 -37.44 -41.83 -34.10
N SER A 29 -37.40 -41.13 -32.96
CA SER A 29 -38.59 -40.65 -32.27
C SER A 29 -39.36 -39.61 -33.08
N ARG A 30 -38.67 -38.81 -33.90
CA ARG A 30 -39.29 -37.83 -34.80
C ARG A 30 -39.74 -38.43 -36.12
N ARG A 31 -38.97 -39.35 -36.68
CA ARG A 31 -39.37 -40.14 -37.85
C ARG A 31 -40.71 -40.84 -37.60
N ASN A 32 -40.93 -41.40 -36.41
CA ASN A 32 -42.19 -42.05 -36.04
C ASN A 32 -43.39 -41.08 -35.92
N LEU A 33 -43.16 -39.78 -35.78
CA LEU A 33 -44.24 -38.76 -35.74
C LEU A 33 -44.67 -38.32 -37.15
N ILE A 34 -43.84 -38.59 -38.16
CA ILE A 34 -44.11 -38.25 -39.54
C ILE A 34 -44.51 -39.56 -40.21
N ASP A 35 -45.81 -39.78 -40.32
CA ASP A 35 -46.40 -41.04 -40.82
C ASP A 35 -46.10 -41.21 -42.33
N LEU A 36 -44.85 -41.55 -42.67
CA LEU A 36 -44.31 -41.70 -44.02
C LEU A 36 -44.52 -43.13 -44.57
N SER A 37 -45.41 -43.91 -43.95
CA SER A 37 -45.59 -45.35 -44.20
C SER A 37 -46.06 -45.74 -45.62
N GLN A 38 -46.24 -44.78 -46.53
CA GLN A 38 -46.63 -44.99 -47.94
C GLN A 38 -45.69 -44.32 -48.96
N VAL A 39 -44.56 -43.77 -48.54
CA VAL A 39 -43.65 -43.00 -49.40
C VAL A 39 -42.57 -43.89 -50.02
N ASP A 40 -42.24 -43.65 -51.29
CA ASP A 40 -41.16 -44.34 -52.01
C ASP A 40 -39.83 -44.19 -51.24
N ILE A 41 -39.02 -45.26 -51.20
CA ILE A 41 -37.78 -45.34 -50.41
C ILE A 41 -36.82 -44.19 -50.78
N ALA A 42 -36.83 -43.78 -52.05
CA ALA A 42 -36.03 -42.66 -52.54
C ALA A 42 -36.45 -41.31 -51.93
N GLU A 43 -37.75 -41.07 -51.75
CA GLU A 43 -38.28 -39.86 -51.13
C GLU A 43 -38.02 -39.84 -49.61
N GLU A 44 -38.14 -40.99 -48.95
CA GLU A 44 -37.76 -41.13 -47.53
C GLU A 44 -36.27 -40.81 -47.33
N LEU A 45 -35.39 -41.38 -48.15
CA LEU A 45 -33.96 -41.10 -48.10
C LEU A 45 -33.68 -39.60 -48.29
N LYS A 46 -34.34 -38.94 -49.25
CA LYS A 46 -34.20 -37.51 -49.49
C LYS A 46 -34.64 -36.67 -48.28
N TYR A 47 -35.73 -37.06 -47.61
CA TYR A 47 -36.17 -36.44 -46.36
C TYR A 47 -35.14 -36.62 -45.25
N THR A 48 -34.60 -37.84 -45.07
CA THR A 48 -33.58 -38.12 -44.05
C THR A 48 -32.32 -37.27 -44.25
N ILE A 49 -31.86 -37.12 -45.49
CA ILE A 49 -30.70 -36.31 -45.85
C ILE A 49 -30.97 -34.83 -45.53
N GLN A 50 -32.15 -34.33 -45.89
CA GLN A 50 -32.52 -32.93 -45.61
C GLN A 50 -32.58 -32.64 -44.10
N GLU A 51 -33.17 -33.54 -43.30
CA GLU A 51 -33.20 -33.38 -41.84
C GLU A 51 -31.81 -33.41 -41.21
N LEU A 52 -30.90 -34.26 -41.71
CA LEU A 52 -29.50 -34.29 -41.27
C LEU A 52 -28.77 -33.00 -41.62
N ILE A 53 -28.97 -32.46 -42.83
CA ILE A 53 -28.40 -31.17 -43.26
C ILE A 53 -28.91 -30.03 -42.36
N ASP A 54 -30.20 -30.01 -42.04
CA ASP A 54 -30.75 -28.94 -41.23
C ASP A 54 -30.29 -29.04 -39.76
N ARG A 55 -30.12 -30.25 -39.23
CA ARG A 55 -29.43 -30.46 -37.93
C ARG A 55 -27.99 -29.97 -37.97
N GLU A 56 -27.24 -30.27 -39.02
CA GLU A 56 -25.86 -29.80 -39.16
C GLU A 56 -25.78 -28.27 -39.13
N LYS A 57 -26.69 -27.58 -39.85
CA LYS A 57 -26.80 -26.12 -39.80
C LYS A 57 -27.13 -25.60 -38.39
N GLU A 58 -28.07 -26.23 -37.69
CA GLU A 58 -28.40 -25.86 -36.31
C GLU A 58 -27.21 -26.05 -35.36
N PHE A 59 -26.47 -27.16 -35.49
CA PHE A 59 -25.24 -27.38 -34.71
C PHE A 59 -24.16 -26.34 -35.03
N LEU A 60 -23.95 -26.01 -36.31
CA LEU A 60 -23.00 -24.95 -36.71
C LEU A 60 -23.40 -23.59 -36.15
N ALA A 61 -24.70 -23.25 -36.13
CA ALA A 61 -25.21 -22.04 -35.52
C ALA A 61 -24.98 -22.03 -33.99
N CYS A 62 -25.25 -23.14 -33.29
CA CYS A 62 -24.96 -23.29 -31.87
C CYS A 62 -23.46 -23.13 -31.56
N ILE A 63 -22.58 -23.73 -32.37
CA ILE A 63 -21.12 -23.57 -32.23
C ILE A 63 -20.72 -22.11 -32.46
N GLY A 64 -21.31 -21.43 -33.45
CA GLY A 64 -21.08 -20.00 -33.70
C GLY A 64 -21.46 -19.13 -32.50
N ILE A 65 -22.65 -19.33 -31.95
CA ILE A 65 -23.13 -18.62 -30.75
C ILE A 65 -22.20 -18.90 -29.56
N ALA A 66 -21.82 -20.16 -29.33
CA ALA A 66 -20.92 -20.54 -28.25
C ALA A 66 -19.55 -19.84 -28.37
N LYS A 67 -18.98 -19.75 -29.58
CA LYS A 67 -17.72 -19.03 -29.83
C LYS A 67 -17.83 -17.54 -29.53
N GLU A 68 -18.91 -16.88 -29.97
CA GLU A 68 -19.13 -15.46 -29.67
C GLU A 68 -19.37 -15.21 -28.17
N LEU A 69 -20.07 -16.12 -27.47
CA LEU A 69 -20.22 -16.04 -26.01
C LEU A 69 -18.89 -16.20 -25.28
N ILE A 70 -18.03 -17.13 -25.71
CA ILE A 70 -16.67 -17.28 -25.15
C ILE A 70 -15.87 -16.00 -25.35
N LYS A 71 -15.86 -15.44 -26.56
CA LYS A 71 -15.16 -14.19 -26.88
C LYS A 71 -15.69 -12.99 -26.06
N SER A 72 -17.01 -12.91 -25.88
CA SER A 72 -17.64 -11.91 -25.02
C SER A 72 -17.20 -12.05 -23.56
N ASN A 73 -17.18 -13.27 -23.04
CA ASN A 73 -16.70 -13.56 -21.68
C ASN A 73 -15.22 -13.22 -21.50
N GLU A 74 -14.37 -13.47 -22.49
CA GLU A 74 -12.96 -13.07 -22.47
C GLU A 74 -12.80 -11.54 -22.44
N ASN A 75 -13.58 -10.81 -23.23
CA ASN A 75 -13.60 -9.35 -23.21
C ASN A 75 -14.07 -8.81 -21.85
N LEU A 76 -15.16 -9.36 -21.30
CA LEU A 76 -15.65 -9.00 -19.97
C LEU A 76 -14.59 -9.28 -18.89
N LYS A 77 -13.88 -10.41 -18.97
CA LYS A 77 -12.77 -10.73 -18.06
C LYS A 77 -11.64 -9.71 -18.17
N ALA A 78 -11.29 -9.28 -19.39
CA ALA A 78 -10.30 -8.22 -19.59
C ALA A 78 -10.75 -6.88 -18.99
N GLN A 79 -12.02 -6.50 -19.17
CA GLN A 79 -12.59 -5.29 -18.57
C GLN A 79 -12.60 -5.35 -17.04
N ILE A 80 -12.98 -6.50 -16.46
CA ILE A 80 -12.93 -6.72 -15.01
C ILE A 80 -11.50 -6.54 -14.49
N ASN A 81 -10.51 -7.11 -15.18
CA ASN A 81 -9.10 -6.96 -14.79
C ASN A 81 -8.65 -5.50 -14.84
N GLN A 82 -9.01 -4.75 -15.88
CA GLN A 82 -8.72 -3.32 -15.96
C GLN A 82 -9.38 -2.51 -14.83
N ILE A 83 -10.63 -2.84 -14.47
CA ILE A 83 -11.33 -2.19 -13.35
C ILE A 83 -10.66 -2.52 -12.02
N VAL A 84 -10.24 -3.78 -11.82
CA VAL A 84 -9.52 -4.22 -10.61
C VAL A 84 -8.18 -3.48 -10.48
N GLU A 85 -7.43 -3.32 -11.57
CA GLU A 85 -6.19 -2.54 -11.58
C GLU A 85 -6.43 -1.06 -11.27
N LYS A 86 -7.44 -0.43 -11.88
CA LYS A 86 -7.83 0.95 -11.56
C LYS A 86 -8.21 1.08 -10.09
N LYS A 87 -8.98 0.13 -9.53
CA LYS A 87 -9.34 0.10 -8.10
C LYS A 87 -8.09 0.01 -7.21
N ARG A 88 -7.12 -0.83 -7.56
CA ARG A 88 -5.84 -0.93 -6.84
C ARG A 88 -5.06 0.39 -6.89
N LYS A 89 -4.96 1.01 -8.07
CA LYS A 89 -4.31 2.33 -8.25
C LYS A 89 -4.96 3.41 -7.38
N TYR A 90 -6.29 3.52 -7.40
CA TYR A 90 -7.00 4.48 -6.56
C TYR A 90 -6.89 4.19 -5.07
N LYS A 91 -6.86 2.91 -4.66
CA LYS A 91 -6.62 2.53 -3.27
C LYS A 91 -5.23 2.96 -2.80
N CYS A 92 -4.20 2.77 -3.63
CA CYS A 92 -2.84 3.20 -3.34
C CYS A 92 -2.75 4.74 -3.24
N LEU A 93 -3.32 5.46 -4.22
CA LEU A 93 -3.35 6.93 -4.20
C LEU A 93 -4.08 7.47 -2.96
N ASN A 94 -5.20 6.84 -2.58
CA ASN A 94 -5.95 7.25 -1.39
C ASN A 94 -5.11 7.06 -0.13
N SER A 95 -4.40 5.94 0.00
CA SER A 95 -3.47 5.70 1.10
C SER A 95 -2.35 6.76 1.17
N GLN A 96 -1.81 7.17 0.02
CA GLN A 96 -0.78 8.20 -0.05
C GLN A 96 -1.32 9.56 0.40
N LEU A 97 -2.52 9.94 -0.06
CA LEU A 97 -3.18 11.18 0.34
C LEU A 97 -3.48 11.20 1.85
N TYR A 98 -3.86 10.07 2.45
CA TYR A 98 -4.03 9.99 3.91
C TYR A 98 -2.72 10.27 4.65
N ILE A 99 -1.61 9.69 4.21
CA ILE A 99 -0.29 9.93 4.82
C ILE A 99 0.09 11.41 4.69
N GLU A 100 -0.17 12.02 3.52
CA GLU A 100 0.14 13.42 3.28
C GLU A 100 -0.72 14.37 4.14
N ILE A 101 -2.01 14.05 4.32
CA ILE A 101 -2.89 14.79 5.24
C ILE A 101 -2.37 14.72 6.68
N GLU A 102 -1.99 13.54 7.16
CA GLU A 102 -1.44 13.39 8.52
C GLU A 102 -0.11 14.13 8.70
N ARG A 103 0.75 14.14 7.66
CA ARG A 103 1.97 14.98 7.66
C ARG A 103 1.63 16.45 7.80
N TYR A 104 0.72 16.97 6.97
CA TYR A 104 0.34 18.39 7.02
C TYR A 104 -0.33 18.79 8.33
N LYS A 105 -1.14 17.92 8.93
CA LYS A 105 -1.67 18.15 10.28
C LYS A 105 -0.56 18.30 11.32
N SER A 106 0.45 17.42 11.26
CA SER A 106 1.60 17.47 12.17
C SER A 106 2.43 18.74 11.96
N GLU A 107 2.62 19.17 10.71
CA GLU A 107 3.30 20.44 10.39
C GLU A 107 2.53 21.65 10.93
N ILE A 108 1.20 21.71 10.72
CA ILE A 108 0.35 22.78 11.25
C ILE A 108 0.48 22.85 12.77
N HIS A 109 0.39 21.71 13.46
CA HIS A 109 0.52 21.67 14.91
C HIS A 109 1.87 22.21 15.40
N SER A 110 2.97 21.86 14.72
CA SER A 110 4.30 22.41 15.02
C SER A 110 4.38 23.93 14.81
N TYR A 111 3.71 24.46 13.79
CA TYR A 111 3.65 25.91 13.57
C TYR A 111 2.78 26.62 14.61
N GLU A 112 1.67 26.02 15.04
CA GLU A 112 0.84 26.52 16.14
C GLU A 112 1.64 26.56 17.45
N GLU A 113 2.38 25.49 17.78
CA GLU A 113 3.27 25.47 18.95
C GLU A 113 4.31 26.60 18.88
N LYS A 114 5.00 26.76 17.74
CA LYS A 114 5.98 27.86 17.56
C LYS A 114 5.35 29.24 17.70
N TYR A 115 4.15 29.43 17.16
CA TYR A 115 3.41 30.68 17.29
C TYR A 115 3.06 30.97 18.76
N THR A 116 2.55 29.97 19.49
CA THR A 116 2.23 30.13 20.92
C THR A 116 3.49 30.44 21.75
N GLN A 117 4.63 29.80 21.45
CA GLN A 117 5.91 30.09 22.10
C GLN A 117 6.37 31.52 21.83
N ALA A 118 6.33 31.97 20.56
CA ALA A 118 6.70 33.33 20.19
C ALA A 118 5.78 34.37 20.83
N ASN A 119 4.47 34.08 20.90
CA ASN A 119 3.50 34.97 21.55
C ASN A 119 3.73 35.08 23.06
N ASN A 120 4.00 33.97 23.74
CA ASN A 120 4.33 33.97 25.17
C ASN A 120 5.63 34.73 25.44
N ALA A 121 6.64 34.57 24.59
CA ALA A 121 7.89 35.32 24.69
C ALA A 121 7.68 36.82 24.48
N LEU A 122 6.86 37.21 23.50
CA LEU A 122 6.50 38.60 23.25
C LEU A 122 5.78 39.21 24.47
N GLN A 123 4.79 38.51 25.03
CA GLN A 123 4.08 38.96 26.22
C GLN A 123 5.04 39.15 27.41
N SER A 124 5.96 38.20 27.63
CA SER A 124 6.99 38.34 28.67
C SER A 124 7.89 39.56 28.45
N CYS A 125 8.30 39.83 27.20
CA CYS A 125 9.09 41.02 26.87
C CYS A 125 8.29 42.33 27.06
N GLU A 126 7.01 42.34 26.75
CA GLU A 126 6.13 43.49 26.99
C GLU A 126 5.98 43.77 28.49
N GLU A 127 5.81 42.73 29.30
CA GLU A 127 5.75 42.82 30.76
C GLU A 127 7.08 43.37 31.33
N GLU A 128 8.23 42.86 30.90
CA GLU A 128 9.55 43.36 31.30
C GLU A 128 9.77 44.83 30.90
N LEU A 129 9.34 45.23 29.70
CA LEU A 129 9.46 46.61 29.23
C LEU A 129 8.60 47.56 30.09
N LEU A 130 7.41 47.14 30.51
CA LEU A 130 6.57 47.92 31.43
C LEU A 130 7.25 48.11 32.79
N VAL A 131 7.90 47.08 33.33
CA VAL A 131 8.67 47.19 34.58
C VAL A 131 9.85 48.15 34.40
N LEU A 132 10.65 47.98 33.35
CA LEU A 132 11.82 48.82 33.09
C LEU A 132 11.45 50.28 32.83
N THR A 133 10.34 50.55 32.15
CA THR A 133 9.86 51.92 31.93
C THR A 133 9.40 52.58 33.22
N ALA A 134 8.75 51.83 34.11
CA ALA A 134 8.39 52.31 35.45
C ALA A 134 9.64 52.62 36.30
N GLU A 135 10.61 51.70 36.36
CA GLU A 135 11.87 51.89 37.08
C GLU A 135 12.65 53.09 36.54
N ASN A 136 12.78 53.23 35.22
CA ASN A 136 13.49 54.34 34.60
C ASN A 136 12.81 55.70 34.92
N SER A 137 11.48 55.73 34.98
CA SER A 137 10.74 56.92 35.41
C SER A 137 11.03 57.28 36.88
N GLN A 138 11.14 56.28 37.76
CA GLN A 138 11.47 56.48 39.16
C GLN A 138 12.92 56.99 39.32
N VAL A 139 13.87 56.38 38.61
CA VAL A 139 15.28 56.81 38.60
C VAL A 139 15.41 58.26 38.11
N LEU A 140 14.67 58.66 37.09
CA LEU A 140 14.65 60.06 36.62
C LEU A 140 14.21 61.02 37.75
N VAL A 141 13.11 60.70 38.44
CA VAL A 141 12.61 61.50 39.57
C VAL A 141 13.63 61.56 40.72
N GLU A 142 14.27 60.44 41.04
CA GLU A 142 15.29 60.39 42.09
C GLU A 142 16.57 61.16 41.68
N SER A 143 16.97 61.08 40.41
CA SER A 143 18.11 61.84 39.88
C SER A 143 17.89 63.35 39.96
N GLU A 144 16.67 63.83 39.70
CA GLU A 144 16.32 65.24 39.83
C GLU A 144 16.34 65.71 41.29
N LYS A 145 15.95 64.85 42.23
CA LYS A 145 16.07 65.12 43.67
C LYS A 145 17.53 65.21 44.09
N LEU A 146 18.39 64.30 43.61
CA LEU A 146 19.83 64.29 43.89
C LEU A 146 20.55 65.53 43.33
N LYS A 147 20.14 66.04 42.16
CA LYS A 147 20.70 67.28 41.59
C LYS A 147 20.48 68.52 42.48
N LYS A 148 19.50 68.50 43.40
CA LYS A 148 19.17 69.61 44.31
C LYS A 148 19.92 69.53 45.65
N LEU A 149 20.76 68.51 45.88
CA LEU A 149 21.46 68.34 47.16
C LEU A 149 22.70 69.26 47.30
N PRO A 150 23.00 69.74 48.53
CA PRO A 150 24.25 70.47 48.84
C PRO A 150 25.52 69.65 48.55
N ASP A 151 26.59 70.31 48.12
CA ASP A 151 27.84 69.66 47.66
C ASP A 151 28.54 68.78 48.70
N PHE A 152 28.37 69.07 50.00
CA PHE A 152 28.91 68.23 51.07
C PHE A 152 28.25 66.83 51.10
N LEU A 153 26.94 66.74 50.86
CA LEU A 153 26.24 65.46 50.80
C LEU A 153 26.57 64.69 49.51
N ARG A 154 26.89 65.37 48.40
CA ARG A 154 27.34 64.70 47.17
C ARG A 154 28.65 63.95 47.38
N LYS A 155 29.61 64.52 48.10
CA LYS A 155 30.87 63.82 48.44
C LYS A 155 30.64 62.57 49.28
N LEU A 156 29.73 62.64 50.26
CA LEU A 156 29.37 61.48 51.08
C LEU A 156 28.68 60.38 50.25
N ILE A 157 27.80 60.76 49.31
CA ILE A 157 27.15 59.85 48.38
C ILE A 157 28.19 59.13 47.50
N VAL A 158 29.17 59.87 46.95
CA VAL A 158 30.25 59.27 46.14
C VAL A 158 31.07 58.25 46.95
N ASP A 159 31.36 58.52 48.22
CA ASP A 159 32.06 57.55 49.08
C ASP A 159 31.22 56.28 49.33
N TYR A 160 29.90 56.42 49.52
CA TYR A 160 29.00 55.26 49.63
C TYR A 160 28.84 54.52 48.31
N GLU A 161 28.77 55.22 47.17
CA GLU A 161 28.74 54.62 45.82
C GLU A 161 30.00 53.79 45.57
N ASN A 162 31.18 54.32 45.89
CA ASN A 162 32.45 53.58 45.80
C ASN A 162 32.44 52.31 46.68
N ARG A 163 31.86 52.39 47.88
CA ARG A 163 31.74 51.23 48.78
C ARG A 163 30.72 50.20 48.28
N ILE A 164 29.63 50.63 47.65
CA ILE A 164 28.66 49.75 47.00
C ILE A 164 29.31 49.09 45.78
N GLU A 165 30.09 49.83 45.00
CA GLU A 165 30.74 49.31 43.79
C GLU A 165 31.78 48.24 44.13
N THR A 166 32.60 48.46 45.16
CA THR A 166 33.52 47.43 45.67
C THR A 166 32.79 46.18 46.19
N GLN A 167 31.61 46.32 46.81
CA GLN A 167 30.79 45.17 47.20
C GLN A 167 30.18 44.44 45.99
N LYS A 168 29.73 45.16 44.97
CA LYS A 168 29.28 44.55 43.70
C LYS A 168 30.38 43.75 43.04
N GLU A 169 31.61 44.27 42.98
CA GLU A 169 32.75 43.54 42.41
C GLU A 169 33.03 42.23 43.15
N ILE A 170 32.89 42.22 44.48
CA ILE A 170 33.04 41.00 45.30
C ILE A 170 31.93 40.00 44.96
N LEU A 171 30.67 40.47 44.87
CA LEU A 171 29.53 39.62 44.52
C LEU A 171 29.64 39.06 43.10
N ILE A 172 30.09 39.86 42.14
CA ILE A 172 30.34 39.42 40.76
C ILE A 172 31.37 38.29 40.75
N LYS A 173 32.49 38.44 41.48
CA LYS A 173 33.50 37.37 41.60
C LYS A 173 32.93 36.10 42.21
N GLN A 174 32.07 36.22 43.22
CA GLN A 174 31.39 35.07 43.82
C GLN A 174 30.44 34.39 42.82
N ILE A 175 29.63 35.16 42.09
CA ILE A 175 28.74 34.65 41.04
C ILE A 175 29.55 33.91 39.97
N SER A 176 30.63 34.49 39.47
CA SER A 176 31.50 33.84 38.48
C SER A 176 32.07 32.51 39.00
N SER A 177 32.52 32.44 40.25
CA SER A 177 32.99 31.17 40.83
C SER A 177 31.89 30.10 40.94
N ILE A 178 30.65 30.51 41.21
CA ILE A 178 29.49 29.61 41.28
C ILE A 178 29.12 29.12 39.88
N GLU A 179 29.15 30.00 38.88
CA GLU A 179 28.89 29.67 37.48
C GLU A 179 29.93 28.69 36.93
N GLU A 180 31.22 28.89 37.23
CA GLU A 180 32.28 27.94 36.89
C GLU A 180 32.04 26.57 37.53
N SER A 181 31.71 26.52 38.82
CA SER A 181 31.37 25.28 39.51
C SER A 181 30.14 24.57 38.90
N LYS A 182 29.12 25.34 38.52
CA LYS A 182 27.91 24.83 37.85
C LYS A 182 28.25 24.27 36.47
N LEU A 183 29.07 24.97 35.69
CA LEU A 183 29.53 24.52 34.38
C LEU A 183 30.34 23.23 34.47
N GLU A 184 31.21 23.12 35.48
CA GLU A 184 31.99 21.90 35.74
C GLU A 184 31.06 20.71 36.02
N LYS A 185 30.06 20.90 36.90
CA LYS A 185 29.03 19.88 37.18
C LYS A 185 28.24 19.51 35.94
N GLU A 186 27.84 20.49 35.12
CA GLU A 186 27.10 20.24 33.88
C GLU A 186 27.93 19.41 32.88
N LYS A 187 29.24 19.69 32.74
CA LYS A 187 30.15 18.85 31.95
C LYS A 187 30.20 17.42 32.46
N THR A 188 30.25 17.21 33.78
CA THR A 188 30.24 15.86 34.35
C THR A 188 28.92 15.12 34.09
N TYR A 189 27.76 15.80 34.16
CA TYR A 189 26.47 15.20 33.84
C TYR A 189 26.34 14.88 32.35
N LYS A 190 26.76 15.80 31.47
CA LYS A 190 26.82 15.56 30.02
C LYS A 190 27.71 14.37 29.67
N LYS A 191 28.84 14.19 30.37
CA LYS A 191 29.68 13.00 30.20
C LYS A 191 28.94 11.72 30.60
N LYS A 192 28.31 11.68 31.78
CA LYS A 192 27.51 10.52 32.23
C LYS A 192 26.36 10.18 31.29
N ILE A 193 25.69 11.19 30.73
CA ILE A 193 24.62 10.98 29.75
C ILE A 193 25.17 10.30 28.49
N ARG A 194 26.29 10.79 27.94
CA ARG A 194 26.95 10.16 26.78
C ARG A 194 27.36 8.71 27.07
N ASP A 195 27.96 8.46 28.23
CA ASP A 195 28.34 7.10 28.64
C ASP A 195 27.10 6.16 28.73
N MET A 196 25.97 6.66 29.24
CA MET A 196 24.69 5.93 29.26
C MET A 196 24.11 5.70 27.86
N GLU A 197 24.19 6.68 26.96
CA GLU A 197 23.74 6.56 25.58
C GLU A 197 24.55 5.51 24.80
N GLU A 198 25.86 5.47 25.01
CA GLU A 198 26.75 4.44 24.46
C GLU A 198 26.38 3.04 24.97
N GLN A 199 26.13 2.90 26.27
CA GLN A 199 25.65 1.64 26.86
C GLN A 199 24.29 1.22 26.29
N MET A 200 23.36 2.17 26.11
CA MET A 200 22.06 1.91 25.48
C MET A 200 22.19 1.49 24.02
N HIS A 201 23.12 2.09 23.27
CA HIS A 201 23.39 1.68 21.90
C HIS A 201 23.96 0.26 21.84
N MET A 202 24.89 -0.08 22.74
CA MET A 202 25.43 -1.44 22.88
C MET A 202 24.35 -2.47 23.25
N LEU A 203 23.42 -2.14 24.15
CA LEU A 203 22.29 -3.01 24.47
C LEU A 203 21.36 -3.21 23.26
N LYS A 204 21.11 -2.16 22.49
CA LYS A 204 20.30 -2.26 21.26
C LYS A 204 20.96 -3.15 20.21
N THR A 205 22.28 -3.06 20.01
CA THR A 205 23.00 -3.94 19.08
C THR A 205 23.01 -5.39 19.55
N GLN A 206 23.16 -5.63 20.86
CA GLN A 206 23.01 -6.97 21.42
C GLN A 206 21.60 -7.53 21.21
N GLN A 207 20.56 -6.70 21.37
CA GLN A 207 19.18 -7.10 21.14
C GLN A 207 18.89 -7.45 19.67
N THR A 208 19.46 -6.72 18.71
CA THR A 208 19.30 -7.07 17.28
C THR A 208 20.02 -8.37 16.93
N ILE A 209 21.20 -8.61 17.52
CA ILE A 209 21.92 -9.89 17.38
C ILE A 209 21.09 -11.04 17.95
N ALA A 210 20.52 -10.88 19.16
CA ALA A 210 19.68 -11.89 19.78
C ALA A 210 18.47 -12.26 18.91
N LYS A 211 17.78 -11.26 18.33
CA LYS A 211 16.66 -11.49 17.39
C LYS A 211 17.09 -12.24 16.13
N SER A 212 18.28 -11.96 15.60
CA SER A 212 18.83 -12.68 14.44
C SER A 212 19.12 -14.15 14.77
N ILE A 213 19.65 -14.42 15.97
CA ILE A 213 19.89 -15.79 16.46
C ILE A 213 18.55 -16.53 16.64
N GLU A 214 17.55 -15.88 17.24
CA GLU A 214 16.21 -16.45 17.43
C GLU A 214 15.55 -16.82 16.09
N GLN A 215 15.67 -15.97 15.07
CA GLN A 215 15.20 -16.28 13.72
C GLN A 215 15.92 -17.47 13.10
N LYS A 216 17.24 -17.59 13.29
CA LYS A 216 18.01 -18.77 12.82
C LYS A 216 17.57 -20.04 13.54
N TYR A 217 17.32 -19.96 14.84
CA TYR A 217 16.82 -21.08 15.63
C TYR A 217 15.44 -21.56 15.17
N LEU A 218 14.50 -20.63 14.90
CA LEU A 218 13.19 -20.96 14.36
C LEU A 218 13.27 -21.67 13.00
N LYS A 219 14.12 -21.18 12.09
CA LYS A 219 14.35 -21.85 10.80
C LYS A 219 14.93 -23.25 10.96
N SER A 220 15.81 -23.45 11.95
CA SER A 220 16.34 -24.77 12.25
C SER A 220 15.26 -25.73 12.77
N ILE A 221 14.31 -25.24 13.58
CA ILE A 221 13.17 -26.04 14.03
C ILE A 221 12.27 -26.43 12.85
N GLU A 222 11.98 -25.50 11.93
CA GLU A 222 11.18 -25.79 10.74
C GLU A 222 11.85 -26.86 9.86
N GLN A 223 13.17 -26.81 9.71
CA GLN A 223 13.94 -27.84 9.00
C GLN A 223 13.88 -29.19 9.70
N ILE A 224 14.01 -29.24 11.03
CA ILE A 224 13.89 -30.49 11.80
C ILE A 224 12.51 -31.10 11.59
N ASN A 225 11.43 -30.31 11.72
CA ASN A 225 10.07 -30.79 11.53
C ASN A 225 9.82 -31.30 10.09
N PHE A 226 10.43 -30.66 9.09
CA PHE A 226 10.37 -31.12 7.70
C PHE A 226 11.06 -32.48 7.53
N LEU A 227 12.27 -32.64 8.06
CA LEU A 227 13.01 -33.90 8.01
C LEU A 227 12.31 -35.02 8.79
N GLU A 228 11.70 -34.71 9.93
CA GLU A 228 10.89 -35.69 10.69
C GLU A 228 9.70 -36.19 9.87
N LYS A 229 9.06 -35.30 9.10
CA LYS A 229 7.97 -35.68 8.20
C LYS A 229 8.45 -36.56 7.04
N GLU A 230 9.56 -36.21 6.39
CA GLU A 230 10.16 -37.06 5.36
C GLU A 230 10.57 -38.43 5.90
N LEU A 231 11.09 -38.49 7.13
CA LEU A 231 11.43 -39.74 7.81
C LEU A 231 10.19 -40.59 8.06
N GLU A 232 9.07 -40.00 8.48
CA GLU A 232 7.82 -40.75 8.67
C GLU A 232 7.22 -41.24 7.33
N ASP A 233 7.30 -40.44 6.26
CA ASP A 233 6.86 -40.82 4.92
C ASP A 233 7.71 -41.99 4.36
N THR A 234 9.04 -41.92 4.50
CA THR A 234 9.94 -43.01 4.09
C THR A 234 9.71 -44.28 4.89
N LYS A 235 9.47 -44.18 6.21
CA LYS A 235 9.11 -45.31 7.07
C LYS A 235 7.78 -45.95 6.66
N ASN A 236 6.79 -45.14 6.28
CA ASN A 236 5.52 -45.64 5.76
C ASN A 236 5.67 -46.33 4.39
N ASN A 237 6.51 -45.79 3.51
CA ASN A 237 6.84 -46.43 2.24
C ASN A 237 7.59 -47.76 2.46
N TYR A 238 8.55 -47.81 3.37
CA TYR A 238 9.24 -49.04 3.72
C TYR A 238 8.27 -50.11 4.26
N LYS A 239 7.31 -49.75 5.11
CA LYS A 239 6.25 -50.67 5.56
C LYS A 239 5.42 -51.21 4.39
N LYS A 240 5.11 -50.39 3.37
CA LYS A 240 4.41 -50.85 2.15
C LYS A 240 5.28 -51.83 1.37
N TYR A 241 6.54 -51.51 1.13
CA TYR A 241 7.48 -52.41 0.44
C TYR A 241 7.67 -53.73 1.19
N SER A 242 7.79 -53.70 2.51
CA SER A 242 7.88 -54.90 3.34
C SER A 242 6.65 -55.81 3.20
N LYS A 243 5.44 -55.23 3.14
CA LYS A 243 4.21 -56.01 2.86
C LYS A 243 4.23 -56.67 1.49
N VAL A 244 4.58 -55.92 0.44
CA VAL A 244 4.70 -56.45 -0.92
C VAL A 244 5.76 -57.54 -0.99
N ASN A 245 6.91 -57.36 -0.35
CA ASN A 245 7.96 -58.35 -0.30
C ASN A 245 7.49 -59.64 0.40
N ASN A 246 6.76 -59.52 1.51
CA ASN A 246 6.17 -60.68 2.20
C ASN A 246 5.13 -61.40 1.34
N GLU A 247 4.34 -60.69 0.53
CA GLU A 247 3.41 -61.28 -0.44
C GLU A 247 4.17 -62.00 -1.57
N LEU A 248 5.27 -61.41 -2.05
CA LEU A 248 6.13 -62.01 -3.06
C LEU A 248 6.79 -63.31 -2.53
N ILE A 249 7.31 -63.29 -1.30
CA ILE A 249 7.88 -64.48 -0.64
C ILE A 249 6.83 -65.60 -0.57
N LYS A 250 5.60 -65.30 -0.13
CA LYS A 250 4.51 -66.29 -0.12
C LYS A 250 4.17 -66.82 -1.51
N SER A 251 4.18 -65.96 -2.53
CA SER A 251 3.95 -66.38 -3.92
C SER A 251 5.07 -67.29 -4.43
N VAL A 252 6.34 -66.99 -4.10
CA VAL A 252 7.48 -67.82 -4.46
C VAL A 252 7.41 -69.18 -3.77
N GLU A 253 7.05 -69.22 -2.49
CA GLU A 253 6.81 -70.48 -1.75
C GLU A 253 5.69 -71.31 -2.39
N LEU A 254 4.57 -70.69 -2.77
CA LEU A 254 3.48 -71.38 -3.47
C LEU A 254 3.93 -71.94 -4.83
N LEU A 255 4.70 -71.16 -5.59
CA LEU A 255 5.25 -71.61 -6.87
C LEU A 255 6.26 -72.75 -6.69
N LYS A 256 7.09 -72.72 -5.65
CA LYS A 256 8.00 -73.83 -5.30
C LYS A 256 7.22 -75.12 -5.05
N VAL A 257 6.19 -75.08 -4.19
CA VAL A 257 5.32 -76.23 -3.92
C VAL A 257 4.63 -76.73 -5.19
N LYS A 258 4.20 -75.84 -6.07
CA LYS A 258 3.59 -76.21 -7.36
C LYS A 258 4.60 -76.86 -8.32
N ASN A 259 5.84 -76.36 -8.32
CA ASN A 259 6.93 -76.92 -9.12
C ASN A 259 7.32 -78.32 -8.62
N GLU A 260 7.40 -78.51 -7.31
CA GLU A 260 7.65 -79.81 -6.67
C GLU A 260 6.56 -80.83 -7.10
N LYS A 261 5.28 -80.43 -7.07
CA LYS A 261 4.18 -81.29 -7.57
C LYS A 261 4.27 -81.60 -9.06
N LEU A 262 4.62 -80.62 -9.89
CA LEU A 262 4.81 -80.84 -11.33
C LEU A 262 6.02 -81.74 -11.63
N GLN A 263 7.08 -81.66 -10.82
CA GLN A 263 8.22 -82.58 -10.88
C GLN A 263 7.80 -84.00 -10.49
N GLU A 264 7.01 -84.16 -9.42
CA GLU A 264 6.41 -85.46 -9.05
C GLU A 264 5.53 -86.02 -10.19
N GLU A 265 4.67 -85.19 -10.80
CA GLU A 265 3.84 -85.59 -11.94
C GLU A 265 4.68 -85.98 -13.18
N LEU A 266 5.77 -85.27 -13.46
CA LEU A 266 6.71 -85.62 -14.54
C LEU A 266 7.48 -86.91 -14.27
N GLU A 267 7.86 -87.19 -13.03
CA GLU A 267 8.47 -88.48 -12.64
C GLU A 267 7.48 -89.64 -12.77
N VAL A 268 6.21 -89.43 -12.41
CA VAL A 268 5.13 -90.41 -12.63
C VAL A 268 4.91 -90.65 -14.14
N ASN A 269 4.93 -89.61 -14.96
CA ASN A 269 4.72 -89.73 -16.42
C ASN A 269 5.92 -90.37 -17.16
N LYS A 270 7.15 -90.19 -16.65
CA LYS A 270 8.35 -90.91 -17.11
C LYS A 270 8.27 -92.41 -16.81
N ASN A 271 7.48 -92.82 -15.82
CA ASN A 271 7.29 -94.23 -15.45
C ASN A 271 6.15 -94.93 -16.23
N THR A 272 5.45 -94.25 -17.14
CA THR A 272 4.31 -94.80 -17.91
C THR A 272 4.47 -94.83 -19.43
N CYS A 273 5.67 -94.60 -19.99
CA CYS A 273 5.86 -94.68 -21.45
C CYS A 273 7.12 -95.47 -21.84
N PRO A 274 7.03 -96.47 -22.74
CA PRO A 274 8.16 -97.28 -23.14
C PRO A 274 9.06 -96.56 -24.15
N VAL A 275 10.36 -96.73 -23.92
CA VAL A 275 11.52 -96.56 -24.79
C VAL A 275 11.22 -96.35 -26.28
N THR A 276 11.70 -95.23 -26.83
CA THR A 276 12.24 -95.19 -28.19
C THR A 276 13.47 -94.28 -28.24
N LYS A 277 14.61 -94.90 -28.54
CA LYS A 277 15.91 -94.25 -28.72
C LYS A 277 15.88 -93.39 -29.98
N GLN A 278 16.33 -92.14 -29.88
CA GLN A 278 16.91 -91.47 -31.05
C GLN A 278 17.90 -90.37 -30.63
N ASP A 279 19.14 -90.56 -31.10
CA ASP A 279 20.27 -89.64 -31.07
C ASP A 279 19.96 -88.30 -31.72
N TRP A 280 20.18 -87.19 -31.00
CA TRP A 280 20.55 -85.91 -31.60
C TRP A 280 21.62 -85.23 -30.73
N ASN A 281 22.88 -85.52 -31.05
CA ASN A 281 23.99 -84.62 -30.80
C ASN A 281 23.81 -83.37 -31.69
N LYS A 282 23.78 -82.19 -31.05
CA LYS A 282 24.22 -80.86 -31.53
C LYS A 282 23.84 -79.88 -30.41
N GLU A 283 24.72 -79.67 -29.43
CA GLU A 283 25.70 -78.59 -29.37
C GLU A 283 25.11 -77.18 -29.46
N THR A 284 25.46 -76.41 -28.41
CA THR A 284 25.59 -74.94 -28.31
C THR A 284 24.34 -74.10 -28.01
N SER A 285 24.54 -73.16 -27.07
CA SER A 285 23.71 -71.97 -26.77
C SER A 285 22.75 -72.00 -25.57
N LEU A 286 23.19 -72.53 -24.42
CA LEU A 286 22.54 -72.16 -23.14
C LEU A 286 23.53 -72.07 -21.97
N PHE A 287 24.66 -72.78 -22.07
CA PHE A 287 25.73 -72.67 -21.07
C PHE A 287 26.44 -71.30 -21.11
N ASN A 288 26.51 -70.64 -22.27
CA ASN A 288 27.06 -69.27 -22.40
C ASN A 288 26.09 -68.19 -21.90
N GLU A 289 24.80 -68.50 -21.75
CA GLU A 289 23.80 -67.51 -21.27
C GLU A 289 23.67 -67.52 -19.75
N ILE A 290 23.99 -68.65 -19.11
CA ILE A 290 24.06 -68.76 -17.64
C ILE A 290 25.32 -68.09 -17.08
N GLN A 291 26.45 -68.13 -17.81
CA GLN A 291 27.67 -67.39 -17.43
C GLN A 291 27.52 -65.87 -17.59
N TYR A 292 26.57 -65.39 -18.39
CA TYR A 292 26.28 -63.96 -18.56
C TYR A 292 25.39 -63.39 -17.44
N LEU A 293 24.72 -64.24 -16.65
CA LEU A 293 23.87 -63.82 -15.54
C LEU A 293 24.61 -63.78 -14.19
N ASP A 294 25.64 -64.62 -14.00
CA ASP A 294 26.54 -64.55 -12.83
C ASP A 294 27.48 -63.32 -12.88
N GLU A 295 27.74 -62.76 -14.07
CA GLU A 295 28.53 -61.53 -14.23
C GLU A 295 27.71 -60.24 -14.03
N GLN A 296 26.37 -60.30 -13.97
CA GLN A 296 25.52 -59.13 -13.67
C GLN A 296 25.16 -58.98 -12.18
N GLU A 297 25.33 -60.02 -11.36
CA GLU A 297 25.05 -59.96 -9.92
C GLU A 297 26.18 -59.31 -9.11
N ASN A 298 27.37 -59.14 -9.70
CA ASN A 298 28.52 -58.47 -9.08
C ASN A 298 28.70 -56.99 -9.49
N LEU A 299 27.73 -56.36 -10.18
CA LEU A 299 27.84 -54.96 -10.64
C LEU A 299 27.02 -53.94 -9.81
N TRP A 300 26.47 -54.33 -8.66
CA TRP A 300 25.68 -53.43 -7.78
C TRP A 300 26.16 -53.35 -6.33
N THR A 301 27.34 -53.90 -6.03
CA THR A 301 28.03 -53.75 -4.74
C THR A 301 29.39 -53.12 -4.93
N ASP A 302 29.42 -51.83 -5.34
CA ASP A 302 30.52 -50.89 -5.03
C ASP A 302 30.21 -49.50 -5.60
N VAL A 303 29.44 -48.67 -4.87
CA VAL A 303 29.56 -47.20 -4.90
C VAL A 303 29.05 -46.66 -3.57
N SER A 304 29.86 -46.78 -2.52
CA SER A 304 29.73 -45.97 -1.31
C SER A 304 31.10 -45.94 -0.67
N ASP A 305 32.00 -45.11 -1.22
CA ASP A 305 32.94 -44.29 -0.46
C ASP A 305 33.84 -43.51 -1.44
N GLU A 306 34.31 -42.34 -0.98
CA GLU A 306 35.29 -41.42 -1.59
C GLU A 306 34.78 -40.43 -2.66
N GLU A 307 34.51 -39.18 -2.26
CA GLU A 307 35.52 -38.10 -2.16
C GLU A 307 35.01 -36.68 -2.54
N ASN A 308 35.64 -35.69 -1.88
CA ASN A 308 35.85 -34.29 -2.26
C ASN A 308 34.80 -33.25 -1.85
N ASN A 309 35.01 -32.44 -0.80
CA ASN A 309 36.08 -31.42 -0.62
C ASN A 309 36.36 -30.63 -1.90
N HIS A 310 35.68 -29.50 -2.09
CA HIS A 310 36.30 -28.30 -2.66
C HIS A 310 35.55 -27.03 -2.21
N SER A 311 36.11 -26.40 -1.19
CA SER A 311 36.10 -24.94 -1.03
C SER A 311 36.77 -24.30 -2.26
N PRO A 312 36.35 -23.08 -2.62
CA PRO A 312 37.32 -22.09 -3.09
C PRO A 312 37.27 -20.85 -2.19
N SER A 313 38.36 -20.65 -1.46
CA SER A 313 38.77 -19.36 -0.93
C SER A 313 39.55 -18.60 -2.00
N LEU A 314 39.26 -17.30 -2.20
CA LEU A 314 40.19 -16.21 -2.54
C LEU A 314 39.34 -14.91 -2.57
N SER A 315 39.45 -14.00 -1.58
CA SER A 315 40.37 -12.83 -1.53
C SER A 315 40.17 -11.87 -2.72
N LYS A 316 40.21 -10.53 -2.65
CA LYS A 316 40.46 -9.50 -1.63
C LYS A 316 40.22 -8.16 -2.38
N ASN A 317 39.76 -7.14 -1.66
CA ASN A 317 40.07 -5.70 -1.82
C ASN A 317 39.71 -4.93 -3.13
N ALA A 318 38.86 -3.90 -2.97
CA ALA A 318 39.04 -2.47 -3.35
C ALA A 318 37.64 -1.82 -3.38
N LEU A 319 37.19 -1.02 -2.41
CA LEU A 319 37.56 0.38 -2.12
C LEU A 319 37.94 1.22 -3.36
N ARG A 320 36.97 1.97 -3.90
CA ARG A 320 37.05 3.43 -4.08
C ARG A 320 35.78 4.01 -4.74
N ASP A 321 35.26 5.03 -4.06
CA ASP A 321 34.79 6.32 -4.57
C ASP A 321 33.95 6.39 -5.87
N SER A 322 32.71 6.84 -5.73
CA SER A 322 32.27 8.04 -6.45
C SER A 322 31.09 8.69 -5.76
N THR A 323 31.37 9.82 -5.11
CA THR A 323 30.45 10.93 -4.92
C THR A 323 30.02 11.53 -6.27
N ASN A 324 28.89 12.25 -6.26
CA ASN A 324 28.41 13.25 -7.23
C ASN A 324 28.07 12.72 -8.64
N SER A 325 26.85 12.86 -9.18
CA SER A 325 26.12 14.12 -9.38
C SER A 325 24.83 13.83 -10.17
N PHE A 326 23.84 14.71 -10.00
CA PHE A 326 22.88 15.17 -11.01
C PHE A 326 22.34 14.17 -12.05
N LEU A 327 21.01 13.93 -11.98
CA LEU A 327 20.10 14.51 -12.98
C LEU A 327 18.67 14.56 -12.42
N LEU A 328 18.22 15.79 -12.23
CA LEU A 328 16.84 16.20 -12.06
C LEU A 328 16.04 15.77 -13.30
N CYS A 329 15.03 14.91 -13.13
CA CYS A 329 13.95 14.77 -14.09
C CYS A 329 12.62 15.05 -13.41
N SER A 330 12.21 16.31 -13.53
CA SER A 330 10.84 16.78 -13.30
C SER A 330 9.87 16.05 -14.23
N PRO A 331 8.67 15.68 -13.75
CA PRO A 331 7.49 15.70 -14.60
C PRO A 331 6.69 16.97 -14.30
N ILE A 332 6.49 17.73 -15.37
CA ILE A 332 5.59 18.87 -15.48
C ILE A 332 4.24 18.53 -14.81
N ILE A 333 3.90 19.30 -13.78
CA ILE A 333 2.63 19.24 -13.08
C ILE A 333 1.53 19.76 -14.01
N SER A 334 0.84 18.87 -14.70
CA SER A 334 -0.46 19.18 -15.30
C SER A 334 -1.52 19.24 -14.18
N LYS A 335 -1.90 20.46 -13.79
CA LYS A 335 -2.94 20.74 -12.81
C LYS A 335 -4.31 20.31 -13.33
N THR A 336 -4.83 19.17 -12.88
CA THR A 336 -6.28 18.90 -12.85
C THR A 336 -6.81 19.15 -11.45
N ARG A 337 -7.34 20.36 -11.23
CA ARG A 337 -8.06 20.75 -10.00
C ARG A 337 -9.38 19.97 -9.94
N ARG A 338 -9.49 19.02 -9.01
CA ARG A 338 -10.77 18.50 -8.52
C ARG A 338 -11.11 19.19 -7.21
N SER A 339 -12.10 20.06 -7.25
CA SER A 339 -12.68 20.77 -6.12
C SER A 339 -13.52 19.83 -5.25
N TYR A 340 -13.16 19.69 -3.97
CA TYR A 340 -14.06 19.19 -2.92
C TYR A 340 -14.61 20.39 -2.15
N SER A 341 -15.93 20.56 -2.14
CA SER A 341 -16.60 21.51 -1.26
C SER A 341 -16.89 20.86 0.09
N LEU A 342 -16.21 21.30 1.15
CA LEU A 342 -16.62 21.07 2.53
C LEU A 342 -17.60 22.18 2.91
N ARG A 343 -18.85 21.81 3.22
CA ARG A 343 -19.80 22.68 3.91
C ARG A 343 -19.93 22.16 5.35
N TYR A 344 -19.49 22.97 6.29
CA TYR A 344 -20.04 23.01 7.64
C TYR A 344 -20.74 24.36 7.78
N SER A 345 -22.00 24.34 8.18
CA SER A 345 -22.45 25.00 9.42
C SER A 345 -23.94 24.74 9.64
N ASN A 346 -24.21 24.31 10.86
CA ASN A 346 -25.50 24.44 11.53
C ASN A 346 -25.96 25.90 11.48
N ASP A 347 -27.24 26.12 11.18
CA ASP A 347 -28.11 26.89 12.06
C ASP A 347 -29.59 26.64 11.75
N ASN A 348 -30.37 26.72 12.82
CA ASN A 348 -31.79 26.40 12.93
C ASN A 348 -32.66 26.96 11.79
N PHE A 349 -33.28 26.09 10.99
CA PHE A 349 -34.33 26.48 10.06
C PHE A 349 -35.47 25.46 10.08
N SER A 350 -36.67 25.94 10.40
CA SER A 350 -37.89 25.15 10.58
C SER A 350 -38.31 24.44 9.29
N TRP A 351 -38.57 23.14 9.38
CA TRP A 351 -39.12 22.34 8.29
C TRP A 351 -40.60 22.65 8.07
N THR A 352 -40.92 23.53 7.13
CA THR A 352 -42.27 23.62 6.56
C THR A 352 -42.29 22.96 5.17
N SER A 353 -42.92 21.79 5.15
CA SER A 353 -43.66 21.15 4.06
C SER A 353 -43.15 21.30 2.61
N CYS A 354 -42.68 20.16 2.11
CA CYS A 354 -42.22 19.85 0.76
C CYS A 354 -43.04 20.47 -0.39
N LYS A 355 -42.48 21.50 -1.04
CA LYS A 355 -42.68 21.74 -2.47
C LYS A 355 -41.35 21.51 -3.17
N LYS A 356 -41.33 20.53 -4.08
CA LYS A 356 -40.15 20.07 -4.84
C LYS A 356 -39.40 21.28 -5.42
N PRO A 357 -38.07 21.42 -5.20
CA PRO A 357 -37.31 22.51 -5.77
C PRO A 357 -37.33 22.36 -7.29
N ARG A 358 -37.88 23.36 -8.00
CA ARG A 358 -37.66 23.51 -9.44
C ARG A 358 -36.16 23.65 -9.61
N TYR A 359 -35.54 22.73 -10.34
CA TYR A 359 -34.15 22.83 -10.78
C TYR A 359 -34.03 24.07 -11.67
N LEU A 360 -33.82 25.22 -11.05
CA LEU A 360 -33.39 26.43 -11.73
C LEU A 360 -32.06 26.10 -12.41
N ALA A 361 -31.97 26.47 -13.68
CA ALA A 361 -30.82 26.32 -14.54
C ALA A 361 -29.51 26.49 -13.75
N ASN A 362 -28.58 25.54 -13.94
CA ASN A 362 -27.25 25.56 -13.31
C ASN A 362 -26.72 27.00 -13.32
N PRO A 363 -26.54 27.66 -12.16
CA PRO A 363 -25.99 29.00 -12.14
C PRO A 363 -24.62 28.91 -12.81
N ILE A 364 -24.45 29.67 -13.89
CA ILE A 364 -23.17 29.78 -14.58
C ILE A 364 -22.15 30.16 -13.51
N ARG A 365 -21.22 29.25 -13.22
CA ARG A 365 -20.20 29.49 -12.20
C ARG A 365 -19.38 30.69 -12.64
N LYS A 366 -19.20 31.64 -11.73
CA LYS A 366 -18.33 32.79 -11.96
C LYS A 366 -16.89 32.33 -12.06
N ASP A 367 -16.02 33.19 -12.59
CA ASP A 367 -14.59 32.90 -12.61
C ASP A 367 -14.09 32.71 -11.15
N PRO A 368 -13.29 31.67 -10.85
CA PRO A 368 -12.80 31.43 -9.49
C PRO A 368 -12.02 32.62 -8.90
N GLY A 369 -11.37 33.44 -9.74
CA GLY A 369 -10.72 34.67 -9.31
C GLY A 369 -11.73 35.73 -8.88
N GLU A 370 -12.81 35.92 -9.65
CA GLU A 370 -13.91 36.81 -9.28
C GLU A 370 -14.57 36.36 -7.97
N GLU A 371 -14.86 35.06 -7.81
CA GLU A 371 -15.46 34.52 -6.58
C GLU A 371 -14.56 34.76 -5.37
N TYR A 372 -13.26 34.48 -5.49
CA TYR A 372 -12.29 34.74 -4.44
C TYR A 372 -12.23 36.23 -4.08
N PHE A 373 -12.19 37.12 -5.09
CA PHE A 373 -12.14 38.56 -4.86
C PHE A 373 -13.38 39.06 -4.11
N ILE A 374 -14.58 38.59 -4.50
CA ILE A 374 -15.83 38.97 -3.85
C ILE A 374 -15.84 38.50 -2.39
N LEU A 375 -15.44 37.26 -2.12
CA LEU A 375 -15.38 36.71 -0.77
C LEU A 375 -14.34 37.44 0.10
N ALA A 376 -13.16 37.73 -0.45
CA ALA A 376 -12.14 38.52 0.23
C ALA A 376 -12.65 39.93 0.55
N THR A 377 -13.37 40.57 -0.39
CA THR A 377 -13.98 41.89 -0.17
C THR A 377 -15.00 41.86 0.96
N GLN A 378 -15.83 40.81 1.03
CA GLN A 378 -16.79 40.63 2.12
C GLN A 378 -16.09 40.45 3.47
N ALA A 379 -15.08 39.59 3.53
CA ALA A 379 -14.31 39.36 4.76
C ALA A 379 -13.65 40.65 5.26
N ILE A 380 -13.02 41.43 4.37
CA ILE A 380 -12.39 42.70 4.72
C ILE A 380 -13.43 43.72 5.21
N LYS A 381 -14.59 43.83 4.55
CA LYS A 381 -15.67 44.72 4.99
C LYS A 381 -16.15 44.42 6.40
N MET A 382 -16.27 43.14 6.75
CA MET A 382 -16.73 42.71 8.08
C MET A 382 -15.71 43.02 9.18
N ASN A 383 -14.43 43.17 8.83
CA ASN A 383 -13.35 43.44 9.77
C ASN A 383 -13.00 44.94 9.91
N LEU A 384 -13.54 45.80 9.04
CA LEU A 384 -13.28 47.24 9.09
C LEU A 384 -14.21 47.94 10.12
N PRO A 385 -13.69 48.91 10.91
CA PRO A 385 -14.46 49.55 11.98
C PRO A 385 -15.64 50.42 11.50
N PHE A 386 -15.69 50.75 10.22
CA PHE A 386 -16.73 51.58 9.56
C PHE A 386 -17.58 50.77 8.58
N MET A 387 -17.91 49.53 8.97
CA MET A 387 -18.64 48.55 8.14
C MET A 387 -19.95 49.09 7.54
N HIS A 388 -20.73 49.87 8.29
CA HIS A 388 -22.06 50.34 7.85
C HIS A 388 -21.99 51.28 6.64
N GLU A 389 -20.96 52.12 6.59
CA GLU A 389 -20.69 53.05 5.49
C GLU A 389 -20.09 52.34 4.28
N ILE A 390 -19.18 51.38 4.51
CA ILE A 390 -18.45 50.67 3.45
C ILE A 390 -19.29 49.59 2.76
N CYS A 391 -20.23 48.96 3.47
CA CYS A 391 -21.03 47.87 2.91
C CYS A 391 -21.82 48.29 1.65
N ARG A 392 -22.04 49.60 1.47
CA ARG A 392 -22.68 50.20 0.28
C ARG A 392 -21.90 50.04 -1.02
N PHE A 393 -20.58 49.84 -0.97
CA PHE A 393 -19.76 49.72 -2.18
C PHE A 393 -19.89 48.33 -2.82
N PRO A 394 -20.36 48.18 -4.07
CA PRO A 394 -20.52 46.87 -4.70
C PRO A 394 -19.16 46.20 -5.00
N ALA A 395 -18.97 44.96 -4.53
CA ALA A 395 -17.72 44.21 -4.72
C ALA A 395 -17.38 43.96 -6.20
N ASN A 396 -18.40 43.84 -7.04
CA ASN A 396 -18.23 43.63 -8.49
C ASN A 396 -17.53 44.83 -9.17
N GLU A 397 -17.76 46.06 -8.70
CA GLU A 397 -17.10 47.24 -9.26
C GLU A 397 -15.63 47.32 -8.85
N LEU A 398 -15.33 46.96 -7.60
CA LEU A 398 -13.96 46.87 -7.11
C LEU A 398 -13.16 45.81 -7.87
N TYR A 399 -13.77 44.66 -8.17
CA TYR A 399 -13.13 43.62 -8.98
C TYR A 399 -12.79 44.14 -10.38
N LYS A 400 -13.74 44.79 -11.06
CA LYS A 400 -13.50 45.37 -12.39
C LYS A 400 -12.36 46.40 -12.38
N LYS A 401 -12.29 47.22 -11.33
CA LYS A 401 -11.20 48.19 -11.15
C LYS A 401 -9.85 47.51 -10.90
N ALA A 402 -9.81 46.50 -10.02
CA ALA A 402 -8.59 45.75 -9.76
C ALA A 402 -8.04 45.04 -11.01
N VAL A 403 -8.93 44.51 -11.85
CA VAL A 403 -8.55 43.91 -13.14
C VAL A 403 -8.09 44.98 -14.13
N ALA A 404 -8.75 46.14 -14.19
CA ALA A 404 -8.35 47.24 -15.07
C ALA A 404 -6.99 47.87 -14.67
N GLU A 405 -6.66 47.87 -13.38
CA GLU A 405 -5.39 48.36 -12.83
C GLU A 405 -4.27 47.29 -12.84
N ASP A 406 -4.54 46.09 -13.37
CA ASP A 406 -3.63 44.93 -13.38
C ASP A 406 -3.04 44.62 -11.99
N VAL A 407 -3.89 44.67 -10.96
CA VAL A 407 -3.45 44.40 -9.59
C VAL A 407 -3.17 42.90 -9.44
N PRO A 408 -1.97 42.50 -8.99
CA PRO A 408 -1.63 41.10 -8.87
C PRO A 408 -2.44 40.42 -7.76
N PHE A 409 -2.84 39.16 -7.99
CA PHE A 409 -3.74 38.37 -7.14
C PHE A 409 -3.35 38.39 -5.64
N ASN A 410 -2.06 38.24 -5.34
CA ASN A 410 -1.55 38.22 -3.97
C ASN A 410 -1.69 39.57 -3.23
N LYS A 411 -1.90 40.67 -3.96
CA LYS A 411 -2.08 42.01 -3.39
C LYS A 411 -3.54 42.47 -3.34
N TRP A 412 -4.50 41.65 -3.78
CA TRP A 412 -5.91 42.03 -3.81
C TRP A 412 -6.45 42.41 -2.43
N HIS A 413 -6.07 41.70 -1.37
CA HIS A 413 -6.53 42.00 -0.01
C HIS A 413 -6.09 43.40 0.46
N THR A 414 -4.80 43.72 0.33
CA THR A 414 -4.26 45.06 0.68
C THR A 414 -4.86 46.15 -0.20
N TRP A 415 -5.03 45.89 -1.49
CA TRP A 415 -5.62 46.86 -2.42
C TRP A 415 -7.09 47.14 -2.09
N ILE A 416 -7.89 46.10 -1.79
CA ILE A 416 -9.29 46.25 -1.39
C ILE A 416 -9.39 47.10 -0.13
N GLU A 417 -8.59 46.79 0.89
CA GLU A 417 -8.55 47.53 2.16
C GLU A 417 -8.23 49.02 1.93
N ASN A 418 -7.22 49.32 1.11
CA ASN A 418 -6.86 50.70 0.74
C ASN A 418 -8.00 51.42 0.02
N GLN A 419 -8.65 50.78 -0.95
CA GLN A 419 -9.76 51.40 -1.70
C GLN A 419 -10.97 51.69 -0.81
N LEU A 420 -11.31 50.77 0.08
CA LEU A 420 -12.43 50.95 1.03
C LEU A 420 -12.13 52.05 2.04
N THR A 421 -10.89 52.11 2.53
CA THR A 421 -10.42 53.15 3.46
C THR A 421 -10.41 54.53 2.81
N LEU A 422 -9.90 54.64 1.57
CA LEU A 422 -9.94 55.89 0.80
C LEU A 422 -11.37 56.34 0.51
N ALA A 423 -12.27 55.41 0.20
CA ALA A 423 -13.67 55.71 -0.04
C ALA A 423 -14.36 56.25 1.22
N TYR A 424 -14.06 55.68 2.38
CA TYR A 424 -14.54 56.17 3.66
C TYR A 424 -14.04 57.59 3.97
N TYR A 425 -12.75 57.86 3.81
CA TYR A 425 -12.22 59.22 4.02
C TYR A 425 -12.90 60.25 3.14
N LYS A 426 -13.26 59.90 1.89
CA LYS A 426 -14.03 60.78 1.01
C LYS A 426 -15.43 61.06 1.54
N ILE A 427 -16.12 60.05 2.07
CA ILE A 427 -17.45 60.21 2.68
C ILE A 427 -17.36 61.13 3.91
N VAL A 428 -16.38 60.92 4.78
CA VAL A 428 -16.17 61.75 5.98
C VAL A 428 -15.87 63.19 5.58
N GLN A 429 -15.00 63.42 4.59
CA GLN A 429 -14.69 64.76 4.10
C GLN A 429 -15.90 65.45 3.45
N SER A 430 -16.78 64.71 2.78
CA SER A 430 -18.02 65.28 2.22
C SER A 430 -19.05 65.65 3.28
N ASN A 431 -19.03 65.01 4.45
CA ASN A 431 -19.96 65.31 5.55
C ASN A 431 -19.49 66.48 6.44
N ILE A 432 -18.24 66.93 6.29
CA ILE A 432 -17.66 68.06 7.05
C ILE A 432 -17.88 69.40 6.32
N LYS A 433 -18.30 69.37 5.05
CA LYS A 433 -18.77 70.55 4.31
C LYS A 433 -20.28 70.65 4.37
#